data_AF-A0A6G3UF63-F1
#
_entry.id   AF-A0A6G3UF63-F1
#
_cell.length_a   1.000
_cell.length_b   1.000
_cell.length_c   1.000
_cell.angle_alpha   90.00
_cell.angle_beta   90.00
_cell.angle_gamma   90.00
#
_symmetry.space_group_name_H-M   'P 1'
#
loop_
_entity.id
_entity.type
_entity.pdbx_description
1 polymer ?
#
loop_
_entity_poly.entity_id
_entity_poly.type
_entity_poly.pdbx_seq_one_letter_code
_entity_poly.pdbx_strand_id
1 'polypeptide(L)'
;MDDYAGRVLADRYRLPLPPSDAYELVETRAFDTYSGQEVLVRQVPLPEVVDAEFVEGDGRTSAAPSAVRRPADPAVRRAIEAAQAAAQVPDHPRLDQVFDVFAEAGSLWIVSELVASRPLAALLAERPLNPYRAAEIGSDVLTALRVLHAHGWTHRNITVRTVLVCDDGRVVLTGLAAGAAEEALCGYSPVPRPEDEEPDEDGHGGPAVETG
;
A
#
# COMPACT_ATOMS: atom_id res chain seq x y z
N MET A 1 14.55 -15.06 -20.60
CA MET A 1 13.22 -15.40 -20.05
C MET A 1 13.34 -16.25 -18.78
N ASP A 2 14.50 -16.89 -18.55
CA ASP A 2 14.77 -17.72 -17.36
C ASP A 2 14.82 -16.92 -16.04
N ASP A 3 15.09 -15.61 -16.09
CA ASP A 3 15.11 -14.73 -14.90
C ASP A 3 13.73 -14.59 -14.21
N TYR A 4 12.64 -14.93 -14.92
CA TYR A 4 11.25 -14.83 -14.46
C TYR A 4 10.53 -16.19 -14.51
N ALA A 5 11.23 -17.24 -14.08
CA ALA A 5 10.74 -18.62 -14.03
C ALA A 5 9.98 -18.98 -12.72
N GLY A 6 9.67 -17.99 -11.89
CA GLY A 6 8.98 -18.17 -10.61
C GLY A 6 7.46 -18.28 -10.75
N ARG A 7 6.76 -17.88 -9.67
CA ARG A 7 5.30 -17.85 -9.62
C ARG A 7 4.74 -16.86 -10.65
N VAL A 8 3.57 -17.18 -11.20
CA VAL A 8 2.77 -16.25 -12.01
C VAL A 8 1.59 -15.75 -11.18
N LEU A 9 1.37 -14.43 -11.18
CA LEU A 9 0.23 -13.78 -10.55
C LEU A 9 -0.75 -13.25 -11.62
N ALA A 10 -2.04 -13.37 -11.36
CA ALA A 10 -3.14 -12.94 -12.23
C ALA A 10 -2.97 -13.42 -13.69
N ASP A 11 -2.38 -14.61 -13.89
CA ASP A 11 -2.00 -15.17 -15.19
C ASP A 11 -1.18 -14.23 -16.10
N ARG A 12 -0.56 -13.19 -15.51
CA ARG A 12 0.06 -12.07 -16.25
C ARG A 12 1.45 -11.71 -15.76
N TYR A 13 1.63 -11.57 -14.46
CA TYR A 13 2.88 -11.08 -13.86
C TYR A 13 3.77 -12.24 -13.47
N ARG A 14 4.89 -12.41 -14.16
CA ARG A 14 5.87 -13.46 -13.85
C ARG A 14 6.88 -12.95 -12.85
N LEU A 15 6.99 -13.60 -11.71
CA LEU A 15 7.96 -13.25 -10.68
C LEU A 15 9.29 -14.00 -10.93
N PRO A 16 10.42 -13.44 -10.46
CA PRO A 16 11.66 -14.18 -10.40
C PRO A 16 11.52 -15.35 -9.42
N LEU A 17 12.42 -16.32 -9.54
CA LEU A 17 12.54 -17.35 -8.51
C LEU A 17 12.92 -16.67 -7.19
N PRO A 18 12.22 -16.96 -6.08
CA PRO A 18 12.58 -16.40 -4.79
C PRO A 18 14.00 -16.88 -4.42
N PRO A 19 14.84 -16.01 -3.83
CA PRO A 19 16.12 -16.43 -3.25
C PRO A 19 15.88 -17.55 -2.23
N SER A 20 16.80 -18.52 -2.12
CA SER A 20 16.66 -19.68 -1.22
C SER A 20 16.43 -19.31 0.26
N ASP A 21 16.90 -18.11 0.66
CA ASP A 21 16.95 -17.66 2.05
C ASP A 21 15.99 -16.48 2.31
N ALA A 22 15.16 -16.10 1.32
CA ALA A 22 14.22 -15.00 1.46
C ALA A 22 12.90 -15.47 2.09
N TYR A 23 12.66 -15.07 3.34
CA TYR A 23 11.30 -15.06 3.89
C TYR A 23 10.51 -14.00 3.13
N GLU A 24 9.41 -14.42 2.50
CA GLU A 24 8.44 -13.65 1.68
C GLU A 24 8.80 -12.18 1.41
N LEU A 25 9.21 -11.90 0.17
CA LEU A 25 9.49 -10.55 -0.27
C LEU A 25 8.20 -9.71 -0.23
N VAL A 26 8.15 -8.74 0.69
CA VAL A 26 7.12 -7.68 0.72
C VAL A 26 7.05 -6.95 -0.63
N GLU A 27 8.15 -6.92 -1.39
CA GLU A 27 8.26 -6.22 -2.66
C GLU A 27 9.31 -6.88 -3.59
N THR A 28 8.99 -7.06 -4.87
CA THR A 28 9.87 -7.71 -5.86
C THR A 28 9.59 -7.20 -7.27
N ARG A 29 10.55 -7.37 -8.20
CA ARG A 29 10.31 -7.11 -9.63
C ARG A 29 9.45 -8.23 -10.22
N ALA A 30 8.66 -7.91 -11.23
CA ALA A 30 7.98 -8.90 -12.05
C ALA A 30 8.01 -8.49 -13.52
N PHE A 31 7.84 -9.45 -14.41
CA PHE A 31 7.68 -9.21 -15.83
C PHE A 31 6.20 -9.27 -16.20
N ASP A 32 5.67 -8.15 -16.69
CA ASP A 32 4.32 -8.09 -17.24
C ASP A 32 4.32 -8.69 -18.66
N THR A 33 3.75 -9.89 -18.79
CA THR A 33 3.70 -10.60 -20.07
C THR A 33 2.81 -9.95 -21.12
N TYR A 34 1.92 -9.03 -20.73
CA TYR A 34 1.06 -8.31 -21.65
C TYR A 34 1.77 -7.09 -22.28
N SER A 35 2.41 -6.25 -21.47
CA SER A 35 3.13 -5.06 -21.94
C SER A 35 4.57 -5.35 -22.39
N GLY A 36 5.16 -6.45 -21.92
CA GLY A 36 6.56 -6.79 -22.14
C GLY A 36 7.54 -5.97 -21.29
N GLN A 37 7.05 -5.31 -20.23
CA GLN A 37 7.86 -4.46 -19.35
C GLN A 37 8.07 -5.09 -17.98
N GLU A 38 9.15 -4.68 -17.31
CA GLU A 38 9.35 -4.99 -15.89
C GLU A 38 8.58 -3.99 -15.04
N VAL A 39 7.93 -4.50 -14.00
CA VAL A 39 7.12 -3.78 -13.04
C VAL A 39 7.57 -4.11 -11.62
N LEU A 40 7.21 -3.27 -10.67
CA LEU A 40 7.37 -3.55 -9.25
C LEU A 40 6.07 -4.15 -8.71
N VAL A 41 6.17 -5.20 -7.92
CA VAL A 41 5.04 -5.87 -7.30
C VAL A 41 5.22 -5.86 -5.79
N ARG A 42 4.26 -5.31 -5.07
CA ARG A 42 4.21 -5.28 -3.61
C ARG A 42 3.12 -6.19 -3.08
N GLN A 43 3.48 -7.03 -2.10
CA GLN A 43 2.58 -7.91 -1.38
C GLN A 43 2.11 -7.21 -0.10
N VAL A 44 0.79 -7.13 0.09
CA VAL A 44 0.15 -6.73 1.35
C VAL A 44 -0.62 -7.96 1.87
N PRO A 45 -0.10 -8.67 2.89
CA PRO A 45 -0.77 -9.83 3.45
C PRO A 45 -2.17 -9.49 3.97
N LEU A 46 -3.16 -10.32 3.65
CA LEU A 46 -4.51 -10.13 4.18
C LEU A 46 -4.56 -10.60 5.63
N PRO A 47 -5.20 -9.85 6.54
CA PRO A 47 -5.30 -10.25 7.94
C PRO A 47 -6.08 -11.56 8.06
N GLU A 48 -5.65 -12.41 8.98
CA GLU A 48 -6.39 -13.60 9.37
C GLU A 48 -7.69 -13.21 10.10
N VAL A 49 -8.79 -13.94 9.83
CA VAL A 49 -10.02 -13.79 10.59
C VAL A 49 -9.96 -14.73 11.79
N VAL A 50 -9.96 -14.16 12.98
CA VAL A 50 -10.21 -14.90 14.22
C VAL A 50 -11.69 -14.72 14.54
N ASP A 51 -12.47 -15.80 14.42
CA ASP A 51 -13.84 -15.80 14.91
C ASP A 51 -13.82 -15.63 16.44
N ALA A 52 -14.72 -14.80 16.97
CA ALA A 52 -14.80 -14.58 18.40
C ALA A 52 -15.01 -15.91 19.12
N GLU A 53 -14.15 -16.20 20.11
CA GLU A 53 -14.36 -17.34 21.00
C GLU A 53 -15.66 -17.11 21.78
N PHE A 54 -16.69 -17.91 21.50
CA PHE A 54 -17.86 -17.96 22.35
C PHE A 54 -17.56 -18.93 23.50
N VAL A 55 -17.61 -18.44 24.74
CA VAL A 55 -17.64 -19.30 25.92
C VAL A 55 -19.03 -19.93 25.95
N GLU A 56 -19.13 -21.21 25.64
CA GLU A 56 -20.37 -21.95 25.86
C GLU A 56 -20.67 -21.99 27.36
N GLY A 57 -21.95 -22.07 27.74
CA GLY A 57 -22.38 -22.05 29.14
C GLY A 57 -21.82 -23.19 30.01
N ASP A 58 -21.09 -24.14 29.43
CA ASP A 58 -20.39 -25.24 30.10
C ASP A 58 -18.87 -24.98 30.31
N GLY A 59 -18.37 -23.80 29.94
CA GLY A 59 -16.98 -23.40 30.10
C GLY A 59 -16.02 -23.93 29.02
N ARG A 60 -16.54 -24.50 27.93
CA ARG A 60 -15.72 -24.89 26.78
C ARG A 60 -15.57 -23.74 25.79
N THR A 61 -14.34 -23.41 25.45
CA THR A 61 -14.00 -22.56 24.31
C THR A 61 -13.76 -23.45 23.09
N SER A 62 -14.52 -23.22 22.02
CA SER A 62 -14.24 -23.80 20.71
C SER A 62 -13.57 -22.74 19.85
N ALA A 63 -12.26 -22.78 19.71
CA ALA A 63 -11.56 -21.98 18.71
C ALA A 63 -11.86 -22.56 17.32
N ALA A 64 -12.65 -21.84 16.51
CA ALA A 64 -12.76 -22.14 15.10
C ALA A 64 -11.40 -21.89 14.40
N PRO A 65 -11.01 -22.66 13.38
CA PRO A 65 -9.75 -22.46 12.70
C PRO A 65 -9.71 -21.06 12.06
N SER A 66 -8.63 -20.31 12.36
CA SER A 66 -8.30 -19.05 11.70
C SER A 66 -8.28 -19.26 10.18
N ALA A 67 -9.07 -18.45 9.46
CA ALA A 67 -9.12 -18.50 8.00
C ALA A 67 -8.58 -17.18 7.44
N VAL A 68 -7.63 -17.25 6.50
CA VAL A 68 -7.18 -16.08 5.73
C VAL A 68 -8.38 -15.48 5.02
N ARG A 69 -8.54 -14.14 5.11
CA ARG A 69 -9.65 -13.45 4.44
C ARG A 69 -9.66 -13.77 2.96
N ARG A 70 -10.85 -14.08 2.44
CA ARG A 70 -11.06 -14.32 1.01
C ARG A 70 -11.25 -12.99 0.28
N PRO A 71 -10.99 -12.91 -1.03
CA PRO A 71 -11.28 -11.72 -1.83
C PRO A 71 -12.74 -11.22 -1.75
N ALA A 72 -13.68 -12.10 -1.39
CA ALA A 72 -15.09 -11.75 -1.20
C ALA A 72 -15.39 -11.06 0.14
N ASP A 73 -14.43 -11.01 1.07
CA ASP A 73 -14.60 -10.32 2.35
C ASP A 73 -14.76 -8.80 2.12
N PRO A 74 -15.77 -8.14 2.72
CA PRO A 74 -16.00 -6.71 2.57
C PRO A 74 -14.79 -5.82 2.87
N ALA A 75 -13.93 -6.19 3.83
CA ALA A 75 -12.71 -5.44 4.12
C ALA A 75 -11.67 -5.56 3.01
N VAL A 76 -11.54 -6.74 2.40
CA VAL A 76 -10.62 -6.96 1.27
C VAL A 76 -11.11 -6.21 0.03
N ARG A 77 -12.43 -6.22 -0.24
CA ARG A 77 -13.01 -5.41 -1.33
C ARG A 77 -12.75 -3.93 -1.13
N ARG A 78 -13.04 -3.39 0.07
CA ARG A 78 -12.74 -1.98 0.41
C ARG A 78 -11.26 -1.65 0.26
N ALA A 79 -10.35 -2.57 0.60
CA ALA A 79 -8.92 -2.38 0.42
C ALA A 79 -8.50 -2.34 -1.06
N ILE A 80 -9.06 -3.21 -1.89
CA ILE A 80 -8.87 -3.16 -3.36
C ILE A 80 -9.39 -1.83 -3.91
N GLU A 81 -10.62 -1.45 -3.55
CA GLU A 81 -11.26 -0.20 -3.99
C GLU A 81 -10.45 1.03 -3.56
N ALA A 82 -9.95 1.06 -2.32
CA ALA A 82 -9.11 2.14 -1.80
C ALA A 82 -7.81 2.29 -2.57
N ALA A 83 -7.11 1.17 -2.84
CA ALA A 83 -5.87 1.18 -3.60
C ALA A 83 -6.11 1.54 -5.08
N GLN A 84 -7.20 1.07 -5.68
CA GLN A 84 -7.60 1.47 -7.04
C GLN A 84 -7.96 2.95 -7.13
N ALA A 85 -8.65 3.50 -6.14
CA ALA A 85 -8.94 4.93 -6.07
C ALA A 85 -7.67 5.78 -5.93
N ALA A 86 -6.71 5.33 -5.12
CA ALA A 86 -5.40 5.97 -5.01
C ALA A 86 -4.61 5.93 -6.33
N ALA A 87 -4.76 4.87 -7.12
CA ALA A 87 -4.14 4.74 -8.44
C ALA A 87 -4.72 5.72 -9.49
N GLN A 88 -5.87 6.36 -9.23
CA GLN A 88 -6.46 7.35 -10.13
C GLN A 88 -5.89 8.77 -9.94
N VAL A 89 -4.99 8.97 -8.97
CA VAL A 89 -4.28 10.25 -8.83
C VAL A 89 -3.51 10.54 -10.12
N PRO A 90 -3.61 11.75 -10.70
CA PRO A 90 -2.95 12.07 -11.96
C PRO A 90 -1.43 11.87 -11.92
N ASP A 91 -0.89 11.38 -13.04
CA ASP A 91 0.54 11.16 -13.24
C ASP A 91 1.35 12.42 -12.90
N HIS A 92 2.42 12.23 -12.11
CA HIS A 92 3.29 13.31 -11.72
C HIS A 92 4.75 12.84 -11.57
N PRO A 93 5.78 13.59 -11.99
CA PRO A 93 7.19 13.18 -11.91
C PRO A 93 7.78 12.91 -10.52
N ARG A 94 6.97 13.06 -9.46
CA ARG A 94 7.32 12.84 -8.05
C ARG A 94 6.47 11.74 -7.39
N LEU A 95 5.62 11.06 -8.16
CA LEU A 95 4.78 9.95 -7.73
C LEU A 95 5.05 8.75 -8.64
N ASP A 96 4.95 7.53 -8.12
CA ASP A 96 4.97 6.33 -8.95
C ASP A 96 3.59 6.07 -9.57
N GLN A 97 3.56 5.41 -10.72
CA GLN A 97 2.32 4.99 -11.35
C GLN A 97 1.93 3.59 -10.87
N VAL A 98 0.66 3.39 -10.51
CA VAL A 98 0.10 2.07 -10.18
C VAL A 98 -0.66 1.55 -11.38
N PHE A 99 -0.31 0.34 -11.83
CA PHE A 99 -0.88 -0.29 -13.02
C PHE A 99 -2.03 -1.24 -12.71
N ASP A 100 -1.95 -1.98 -11.61
CA ASP A 100 -2.92 -3.01 -11.27
C ASP A 100 -2.96 -3.28 -9.76
N VAL A 101 -4.13 -3.69 -9.28
CA VAL A 101 -4.40 -4.04 -7.87
C VAL A 101 -5.38 -5.21 -7.83
N PHE A 102 -4.96 -6.33 -7.24
CA PHE A 102 -5.77 -7.54 -7.17
C PHE A 102 -5.44 -8.38 -5.93
N ALA A 103 -6.36 -9.27 -5.53
CA ALA A 103 -6.14 -10.20 -4.41
C ALA A 103 -5.92 -11.63 -4.92
N GLU A 104 -4.84 -12.27 -4.49
CA GLU A 104 -4.51 -13.64 -4.86
C GLU A 104 -3.67 -14.33 -3.77
N ALA A 105 -3.98 -15.60 -3.49
CA ALA A 105 -3.30 -16.44 -2.50
C ALA A 105 -3.07 -15.77 -1.13
N GLY A 106 -4.13 -15.18 -0.57
CA GLY A 106 -4.10 -14.63 0.78
C GLY A 106 -3.39 -13.26 0.90
N SER A 107 -3.14 -12.59 -0.22
CA SER A 107 -2.53 -11.25 -0.22
C SER A 107 -3.22 -10.35 -1.24
N LEU A 108 -3.20 -9.05 -0.95
CA LEU A 108 -3.39 -8.01 -1.95
C LEU A 108 -2.05 -7.76 -2.64
N TRP A 109 -2.07 -7.65 -3.96
CA TRP A 109 -0.91 -7.38 -4.80
C TRP A 109 -1.11 -6.04 -5.47
N ILE A 110 -0.10 -5.20 -5.39
CA ILE A 110 -0.09 -3.87 -6.01
C ILE A 110 1.05 -3.85 -7.01
N VAL A 111 0.72 -3.60 -8.26
CA VAL A 111 1.66 -3.54 -9.37
C VAL A 111 1.89 -2.10 -9.75
N SER A 112 3.13 -1.64 -9.72
CA SER A 112 3.51 -0.25 -10.02
C SER A 112 4.72 -0.14 -10.94
N GLU A 113 5.00 1.09 -11.36
CA GLU A 113 6.19 1.46 -12.11
C GLU A 113 7.45 0.95 -11.41
N LEU A 114 8.31 0.26 -12.17
CA LEU A 114 9.65 -0.04 -11.71
C LEU A 114 10.57 1.17 -11.96
N VAL A 115 10.67 2.04 -10.95
CA VAL A 115 11.51 3.24 -11.03
C VAL A 115 12.99 2.87 -10.85
N ALA A 116 13.84 3.25 -11.82
CA ALA A 116 15.30 3.14 -11.71
C ALA A 116 15.83 4.04 -10.58
N SER A 117 15.94 3.46 -9.38
CA SER A 117 16.14 4.20 -8.14
C SER A 117 16.62 3.31 -7.01
N ARG A 118 17.01 3.95 -5.91
CA ARG A 118 17.29 3.31 -4.62
C ARG A 118 16.38 3.90 -3.54
N PRO A 119 15.82 3.09 -2.62
CA PRO A 119 15.08 3.64 -1.49
C PRO A 119 16.01 4.45 -0.59
N LEU A 120 15.50 5.55 -0.02
CA LEU A 120 16.24 6.41 0.90
C LEU A 120 16.82 5.62 2.09
N ALA A 121 16.13 4.57 2.53
CA ALA A 121 16.60 3.63 3.55
C ALA A 121 17.98 3.04 3.20
N ALA A 122 18.21 2.64 1.95
CA ALA A 122 19.48 2.08 1.50
C ALA A 122 20.59 3.13 1.47
N LEU A 123 20.28 4.37 1.10
CA LEU A 123 21.24 5.47 1.14
C LEU A 123 21.64 5.82 2.58
N LEU A 124 20.67 5.88 3.49
CA LEU A 124 20.89 6.18 4.90
C LEU A 124 21.65 5.08 5.64
N ALA A 125 21.49 3.81 5.22
CA ALA A 125 22.26 2.69 5.76
C ALA A 125 23.76 2.78 5.41
N GLU A 126 24.10 3.36 4.25
CA GLU A 126 25.50 3.57 3.85
C GLU A 126 26.14 4.74 4.60
N ARG A 127 25.44 5.88 4.71
CA ARG A 127 25.93 7.07 5.40
C ARG A 127 24.82 8.09 5.69
N PRO A 128 25.00 8.96 6.70
CA PRO A 128 24.14 10.13 6.86
C PRO A 128 24.18 11.06 5.65
N LEU A 129 23.02 11.65 5.32
CA LEU A 129 22.93 12.71 4.33
C LEU A 129 23.55 14.00 4.84
N ASN A 130 24.10 14.79 3.92
CA ASN A 130 24.43 16.18 4.23
C ASN A 130 23.14 17.03 4.28
N PRO A 131 23.14 18.19 4.98
CA PRO A 131 21.94 19.00 5.14
C PRO A 131 21.33 19.50 3.82
N TYR A 132 22.13 19.84 2.83
CA TYR A 132 21.65 20.29 1.52
C TYR A 132 20.88 19.18 0.80
N ARG A 133 21.43 17.96 0.78
CA ARG A 133 20.78 16.82 0.15
C ARG A 133 19.49 16.42 0.87
N ALA A 134 19.47 16.51 2.20
CA ALA A 134 18.25 16.29 2.98
C ALA A 134 17.17 17.33 2.62
N ALA A 135 17.54 18.60 2.46
CA ALA A 135 16.62 19.66 2.06
C ALA A 135 16.08 19.47 0.63
N GLU A 136 16.92 19.06 -0.32
CA GLU A 136 16.49 18.73 -1.70
C GLU A 136 15.44 17.60 -1.71
N ILE A 137 15.73 16.50 -1.00
CA ILE A 137 14.82 15.37 -0.89
C ILE A 137 13.50 15.80 -0.24
N GLY A 138 13.57 16.58 0.85
CA GLY A 138 12.37 17.13 1.50
C GLY A 138 11.54 18.00 0.56
N SER A 139 12.18 18.84 -0.25
CA SER A 139 11.51 19.70 -1.24
C SER A 139 10.77 18.89 -2.31
N ASP A 140 11.39 17.83 -2.84
CA ASP A 140 10.74 16.95 -3.81
C ASP A 140 9.56 16.17 -3.18
N VAL A 141 9.71 15.67 -1.95
CA VAL A 141 8.62 15.02 -1.22
C VAL A 141 7.45 15.98 -1.02
N LEU A 142 7.71 17.23 -0.60
CA LEU A 142 6.66 18.25 -0.45
C LEU A 142 5.97 18.58 -1.78
N THR A 143 6.69 18.47 -2.90
CA THR A 143 6.11 18.63 -4.24
C THR A 143 5.14 17.50 -4.55
N ALA A 144 5.50 16.24 -4.26
CA ALA A 144 4.59 15.09 -4.37
C ALA A 144 3.33 15.28 -3.49
N LEU A 145 3.52 15.65 -2.21
CA LEU A 145 2.41 15.85 -1.28
C LEU A 145 1.46 16.96 -1.69
N ARG A 146 1.98 18.05 -2.30
CA ARG A 146 1.11 19.12 -2.82
C ARG A 146 0.14 18.59 -3.88
N VAL A 147 0.60 17.69 -4.75
CA VAL A 147 -0.24 17.06 -5.78
C VAL A 147 -1.29 16.17 -5.13
N LEU A 148 -0.91 15.33 -4.17
CA LEU A 148 -1.84 14.45 -3.46
C LEU A 148 -2.91 15.26 -2.72
N HIS A 149 -2.50 16.27 -1.95
CA HIS A 149 -3.42 17.09 -1.18
C HIS A 149 -4.38 17.90 -2.07
N ALA A 150 -3.94 18.31 -3.26
CA ALA A 150 -4.82 18.97 -4.23
C ALA A 150 -5.95 18.05 -4.75
N HIS A 151 -5.82 16.73 -4.57
CA HIS A 151 -6.83 15.73 -4.91
C HIS A 151 -7.46 15.09 -3.65
N GLY A 152 -7.32 15.75 -2.49
CA GLY A 152 -7.88 15.28 -1.22
C GLY A 152 -7.15 14.10 -0.56
N TRP A 153 -6.10 13.56 -1.20
CA TRP A 153 -5.35 12.42 -0.69
C TRP A 153 -4.30 12.82 0.33
N THR A 154 -4.27 12.13 1.47
CA THR A 154 -3.12 12.16 2.40
C THR A 154 -2.31 10.88 2.21
N HIS A 155 -0.99 10.98 2.03
CA HIS A 155 -0.15 9.80 1.73
C HIS A 155 -0.14 8.75 2.85
N ARG A 156 0.00 9.21 4.11
CA ARG A 156 -0.01 8.45 5.38
C ARG A 156 0.98 7.28 5.54
N ASN A 157 1.65 6.85 4.47
CA ASN A 157 2.70 5.83 4.48
C ASN A 157 4.07 6.41 4.06
N ILE A 158 4.43 7.60 4.56
CA ILE A 158 5.73 8.23 4.24
C ILE A 158 6.79 7.66 5.19
N THR A 159 7.75 6.94 4.63
CA THR A 159 8.86 6.31 5.33
C THR A 159 10.13 6.42 4.49
N VAL A 160 11.29 6.12 5.07
CA VAL A 160 12.54 6.03 4.30
C VAL A 160 12.52 4.93 3.22
N ARG A 161 11.56 3.98 3.27
CA ARG A 161 11.41 2.93 2.25
C ARG A 161 10.53 3.40 1.08
N THR A 162 9.61 4.33 1.31
CA THR A 162 8.68 4.85 0.31
C THR A 162 9.17 6.12 -0.39
N VAL A 163 10.33 6.63 0.01
CA VAL A 163 11.03 7.71 -0.70
C VAL A 163 12.12 7.09 -1.57
N LEU A 164 11.92 7.12 -2.89
CA LEU A 164 12.86 6.60 -3.88
C LEU A 164 13.73 7.73 -4.42
N VAL A 165 15.05 7.51 -4.43
CA VAL A 165 16.02 8.44 -5.01
C VAL A 165 16.55 7.85 -6.30
N CYS A 166 16.25 8.50 -7.43
CA CYS A 166 16.66 8.04 -8.74
C CYS A 166 18.11 8.40 -9.03
N ASP A 167 18.68 7.78 -10.07
CA ASP A 167 20.09 7.97 -10.45
C ASP A 167 20.41 9.40 -10.91
N ASP A 168 19.40 10.11 -11.46
CA ASP A 168 19.49 11.53 -11.84
C ASP A 168 19.32 12.49 -10.65
N GLY A 169 19.15 11.96 -9.44
CA GLY A 169 18.98 12.71 -8.21
C GLY A 169 17.54 13.13 -7.89
N ARG A 170 16.57 12.87 -8.78
CA ARG A 170 15.15 13.17 -8.52
C ARG A 170 14.57 12.23 -7.48
N VAL A 171 13.60 12.70 -6.70
CA VAL A 171 12.85 11.86 -5.76
C VAL A 171 11.48 11.48 -6.30
N VAL A 172 11.10 10.21 -6.10
CA VAL A 172 9.75 9.71 -6.34
C VAL A 172 9.19 9.20 -5.01
N LEU A 173 7.99 9.64 -4.64
CA LEU A 173 7.25 9.15 -3.50
C LEU A 173 6.32 8.01 -3.96
N THR A 174 6.46 6.83 -3.36
CA THR A 174 5.68 5.63 -3.68
C THR A 174 4.84 5.15 -2.51
N GLY A 175 3.91 4.23 -2.76
CA GLY A 175 3.24 3.48 -1.71
C GLY A 175 1.93 4.10 -1.23
N LEU A 176 1.40 5.08 -1.96
CA LEU A 176 0.06 5.63 -1.71
C LEU A 176 -1.01 4.54 -1.76
N ALA A 177 -1.06 3.74 -2.83
CA ALA A 177 -2.04 2.66 -2.97
C ALA A 177 -1.88 1.59 -1.89
N ALA A 178 -0.63 1.26 -1.52
CA ALA A 178 -0.37 0.32 -0.43
C ALA A 178 -0.85 0.86 0.92
N GLY A 179 -0.54 2.12 1.23
CA GLY A 179 -1.02 2.77 2.45
C GLY A 179 -2.56 2.85 2.50
N ALA A 180 -3.21 3.17 1.39
CA ALA A 180 -4.66 3.18 1.29
C ALA A 180 -5.25 1.78 1.53
N ALA A 181 -4.70 0.73 0.93
CA ALA A 181 -5.14 -0.64 1.20
C ALA A 181 -4.96 -1.03 2.68
N GLU A 182 -3.80 -0.75 3.27
CA GLU A 182 -3.49 -1.06 4.67
C GLU A 182 -4.47 -0.35 5.63
N GLU A 183 -4.76 0.93 5.39
CA GLU A 183 -5.74 1.68 6.17
C GLU A 183 -7.15 1.11 6.07
N ALA A 184 -7.58 0.73 4.87
CA ALA A 184 -8.88 0.10 4.65
C ALA A 184 -8.98 -1.27 5.34
N LEU A 185 -7.91 -2.07 5.35
CA LEU A 185 -7.82 -3.34 6.07
C LEU A 185 -7.90 -3.13 7.59
N CYS A 186 -7.35 -2.02 8.11
CA CYS A 186 -7.52 -1.59 9.50
C CYS A 186 -8.91 -1.03 9.82
N GLY A 187 -9.79 -0.87 8.82
CA GLY A 187 -11.16 -0.40 8.97
C GLY A 187 -11.37 1.10 8.74
N TYR A 188 -10.31 1.85 8.42
CA TYR A 188 -10.42 3.28 8.07
C TYR A 188 -10.99 3.49 6.65
N SER A 189 -11.43 4.71 6.36
CA SER A 189 -11.83 5.14 5.02
C SER A 189 -10.78 6.12 4.47
N PRO A 190 -9.80 5.62 3.67
CA PRO A 190 -8.69 6.45 3.18
C PRO A 190 -9.06 7.23 1.92
N VAL A 191 -10.12 6.82 1.20
CA VAL A 191 -10.56 7.46 -0.04
C VAL A 191 -11.12 8.85 0.28
N PRO A 192 -10.65 9.92 -0.39
CA PRO A 192 -11.20 11.25 -0.24
C PRO A 192 -12.69 11.26 -0.58
N ARG A 193 -13.51 11.90 0.26
CA ARG A 193 -14.91 12.12 -0.06
C ARG A 193 -15.01 13.17 -1.18
N PRO A 194 -15.90 13.00 -2.17
CA PRO A 194 -16.17 14.04 -3.15
C PRO A 194 -16.63 15.33 -2.45
N GLU A 195 -16.24 16.48 -3.02
CA GLU A 195 -16.46 17.81 -2.41
C GLU A 195 -17.95 18.18 -2.21
N ASP A 196 -18.87 17.44 -2.85
CA ASP A 196 -20.31 17.66 -2.82
C ASP A 196 -21.09 16.74 -1.85
N GLU A 197 -20.42 15.86 -1.10
CA GLU A 197 -21.06 15.06 -0.05
C GLU A 197 -21.14 15.85 1.26
N GLU A 198 -22.37 16.16 1.71
CA GLU A 198 -22.60 16.69 3.06
C GLU A 198 -21.99 15.74 4.10
N PRO A 199 -21.34 16.26 5.17
CA PRO A 199 -20.76 15.41 6.19
C PRO A 199 -21.84 14.55 6.85
N ASP A 200 -21.61 13.24 6.94
CA ASP A 200 -22.47 12.31 7.68
C ASP A 200 -22.79 12.88 9.07
N GLU A 201 -24.09 13.09 9.38
CA GLU A 201 -24.56 13.57 10.70
C GLU A 201 -24.31 12.55 11.83
N ASP A 202 -23.78 11.37 11.54
CA ASP A 202 -23.53 10.32 12.53
C ASP A 202 -22.11 10.37 13.12
N GLY A 203 -21.73 11.54 13.61
CA GLY A 203 -20.58 11.74 14.49
C GLY A 203 -21.04 11.91 15.93
N HIS A 204 -20.95 10.83 16.73
CA HIS A 204 -21.17 10.78 18.18
C HIS A 204 -21.06 12.15 18.90
N GLY A 205 -22.21 12.73 19.25
CA GLY A 205 -22.29 13.77 20.26
C GLY A 205 -21.79 13.23 21.59
N GLY A 206 -20.58 13.65 21.99
CA GLY A 206 -20.15 13.52 23.38
C GLY A 206 -21.15 14.22 24.30
N PRO A 207 -21.39 13.73 25.52
CA PRO A 207 -22.42 14.28 26.38
C PRO A 207 -22.07 15.74 26.69
N ALA A 208 -23.03 16.62 26.43
CA ALA A 208 -22.98 18.00 26.88
C ALA A 208 -22.79 18.01 28.41
N VAL A 209 -21.69 18.59 28.86
CA VAL A 209 -21.48 18.91 30.28
C VAL A 209 -22.39 20.07 30.60
N GLU A 210 -23.55 19.78 31.19
CA GLU A 210 -24.35 20.79 31.90
C GLU A 210 -23.55 21.25 33.12
N THR A 211 -23.06 22.49 33.07
CA THR A 211 -22.58 23.21 34.24
C THR A 211 -23.77 23.71 35.04
N GLY A 212 -23.98 23.14 36.22
CA GLY A 212 -24.76 23.70 37.32
C GLY A 212 -23.85 24.05 38.49
#